data_AF-A0AAN4JB73-F1
#
_entry.id   AF-A0AAN4JB73-F1
#
_cell.length_a   1.000
_cell.length_b   1.000
_cell.length_c   1.000
_cell.angle_alpha   90.00
_cell.angle_beta   90.00
_cell.angle_gamma   90.00
#
_symmetry.space_group_name_H-M   'P 1'
#
loop_
_entity.id
_entity.type
_entity.pdbx_description
1 polymer ?
#
loop_
_entity_poly.entity_id
_entity_poly.type
_entity_poly.pdbx_seq_one_letter_code
_entity_poly.pdbx_strand_id
1 'polypeptide(L)'
;MSKIQNPVVLIYKRENSDTYAVAITSGSQDYHDAILMATMEPDMTGDDVDTWSKTGYYMATEIERLKQALSSAESNLIDSECHVAELISNRDRANGLIDTYDWQRQRLHEAAEKVIKWCRQEAEHRTGDPDKAENYACVKELRDALTFCESSGGIGKKILTISLPDTGSKAFWSGTGKSEAFHPETYKRWAKEAIERACVIAGIGVEVK
;
A
#
# COMPACT_ATOMS: atom_id res chain seq x y z
N MET A 1 -30.51 1.04 -45.67
CA MET A 1 -29.99 0.20 -44.57
C MET A 1 -30.73 0.56 -43.30
N SER A 2 -31.28 -0.44 -42.60
CA SER A 2 -31.82 -0.31 -41.25
C SER A 2 -30.69 0.05 -40.27
N LYS A 3 -30.93 0.94 -39.31
CA LYS A 3 -29.94 1.27 -38.27
C LYS A 3 -29.71 0.06 -37.36
N ILE A 4 -28.46 -0.25 -37.06
CA ILE A 4 -28.09 -1.23 -36.04
C ILE A 4 -28.47 -0.63 -34.67
N GLN A 5 -29.35 -1.29 -33.93
CA GLN A 5 -29.90 -0.72 -32.69
C GLN A 5 -28.93 -0.83 -31.51
N ASN A 6 -28.24 -1.97 -31.37
CA ASN A 6 -27.29 -2.23 -30.29
C ASN A 6 -25.96 -2.73 -30.87
N PRO A 7 -25.11 -1.86 -31.44
CA PRO A 7 -23.90 -2.31 -32.11
C PRO A 7 -22.94 -2.98 -31.12
N VAL A 8 -22.56 -4.23 -31.40
CA VAL A 8 -21.49 -4.94 -30.70
C VAL A 8 -20.43 -5.31 -31.73
N VAL A 9 -19.17 -4.93 -31.46
CA VAL A 9 -18.03 -5.22 -32.33
C VAL A 9 -17.26 -6.40 -31.75
N LEU A 10 -17.15 -7.46 -32.55
CA LEU A 10 -16.46 -8.69 -32.20
C LEU A 10 -15.24 -8.84 -33.10
N ILE A 11 -14.09 -9.14 -32.50
CA ILE A 11 -12.84 -9.40 -33.22
C ILE A 11 -12.49 -10.85 -32.95
N TYR A 12 -12.42 -11.64 -34.02
CA TYR A 12 -12.13 -13.06 -33.96
C TYR A 12 -10.87 -13.39 -34.76
N LYS A 13 -9.88 -13.99 -34.10
CA LYS A 13 -8.70 -14.54 -34.78
C LYS A 13 -9.06 -15.90 -35.36
N ARG A 14 -8.87 -16.10 -36.66
CA ARG A 14 -9.11 -17.40 -37.28
C ARG A 14 -8.03 -18.39 -36.88
N GLU A 15 -8.42 -19.63 -36.55
CA GLU A 15 -7.50 -20.64 -36.00
C GLU A 15 -6.41 -21.09 -36.99
N ASN A 16 -6.72 -21.08 -38.29
CA ASN A 16 -5.84 -21.62 -39.35
C ASN A 16 -5.29 -20.55 -40.31
N SER A 17 -5.45 -19.27 -39.98
CA SER A 17 -4.94 -18.16 -40.80
C SER A 17 -4.51 -16.98 -39.94
N ASP A 18 -3.50 -16.24 -40.37
CA ASP A 18 -3.09 -15.01 -39.69
C ASP A 18 -3.97 -13.82 -40.08
N THR A 19 -5.28 -14.02 -40.00
CA THR A 19 -6.30 -13.05 -40.40
C THR A 19 -7.35 -12.91 -39.31
N TYR A 20 -7.90 -11.70 -39.19
CA TYR A 20 -8.94 -11.39 -38.21
C TYR A 20 -10.27 -11.18 -38.92
N ALA A 21 -11.35 -11.68 -38.35
CA ALA A 21 -12.70 -11.29 -38.72
C ALA A 21 -13.20 -10.21 -37.74
N VAL A 22 -13.60 -9.06 -38.27
CA VAL A 22 -14.28 -8.02 -37.50
C VAL A 22 -15.76 -8.08 -37.85
N ALA A 23 -16.57 -8.49 -36.88
CA ALA A 23 -18.02 -8.63 -36.99
C ALA A 23 -18.73 -7.53 -36.19
N ILE A 24 -19.79 -6.97 -36.75
CA ILE A 24 -20.69 -6.04 -36.08
C ILE A 24 -22.06 -6.70 -36.00
N THR A 25 -22.52 -6.97 -34.78
CA THR A 25 -23.84 -7.53 -34.50
C THR A 25 -24.77 -6.45 -33.94
N SER A 26 -26.07 -6.77 -33.78
CA SER A 26 -27.02 -5.94 -33.02
C SER A 26 -27.35 -6.57 -31.65
N GLY A 27 -26.35 -6.63 -30.77
CA GLY A 27 -26.52 -7.06 -29.38
C GLY A 27 -26.12 -8.51 -29.11
N SER A 28 -25.62 -9.23 -30.12
CA SER A 28 -25.12 -10.60 -29.97
C SER A 28 -23.62 -10.62 -29.67
N GLN A 29 -23.20 -11.58 -28.85
CA GLN A 29 -21.79 -11.89 -28.59
C GLN A 29 -21.25 -13.02 -29.50
N ASP A 30 -22.11 -13.60 -30.34
CA ASP A 30 -21.72 -14.58 -31.35
C ASP A 30 -21.39 -13.85 -32.67
N TYR A 31 -20.19 -14.07 -33.19
CA TYR A 31 -19.77 -13.44 -34.44
C TYR A 31 -20.50 -14.01 -35.66
N HIS A 32 -21.14 -15.17 -35.55
CA HIS A 32 -22.01 -15.73 -36.60
C HIS A 32 -23.30 -14.91 -36.81
N ASP A 33 -23.71 -14.10 -35.84
CA ASP A 33 -24.87 -13.20 -35.91
C ASP A 33 -24.52 -11.82 -36.52
N ALA A 34 -23.39 -11.72 -37.22
CA ALA A 34 -22.90 -10.48 -37.79
C ALA A 34 -23.88 -9.90 -38.83
N ILE A 35 -24.23 -8.63 -38.63
CA ILE A 35 -24.96 -7.82 -39.61
C ILE A 35 -23.98 -7.24 -40.64
N LEU A 36 -22.76 -6.91 -40.19
CA LEU A 36 -21.64 -6.51 -41.03
C LEU A 36 -20.40 -7.30 -40.63
N MET A 37 -19.62 -7.76 -41.59
CA MET A 37 -18.38 -8.48 -41.32
C MET A 37 -17.32 -8.08 -42.34
N ALA A 38 -16.12 -7.82 -41.86
CA ALA A 38 -14.94 -7.56 -42.67
C ALA A 38 -13.83 -8.55 -42.30
N THR A 39 -13.07 -8.99 -43.30
CA THR A 39 -11.85 -9.78 -43.07
C THR A 39 -10.67 -8.84 -43.15
N MET A 40 -9.81 -8.88 -42.13
CA MET A 40 -8.62 -8.06 -42.00
C MET A 40 -7.40 -8.95 -42.21
N GLU A 41 -6.63 -8.65 -43.25
CA GLU A 41 -5.49 -9.45 -43.69
C GLU A 41 -4.23 -8.57 -43.79
N PRO A 42 -3.06 -9.07 -43.37
CA PRO A 42 -1.83 -8.28 -43.37
C PRO A 42 -1.17 -8.17 -44.75
N ASP A 43 -1.47 -9.09 -45.67
CA ASP A 43 -0.77 -9.31 -46.95
C ASP A 43 -1.52 -8.83 -48.21
N MET A 44 -2.66 -8.17 -48.05
CA MET A 44 -3.41 -7.58 -49.18
C MET A 44 -2.58 -6.50 -49.91
N THR A 45 -2.55 -6.57 -51.25
CA THR A 45 -1.81 -5.67 -52.14
C THR A 45 -2.71 -5.13 -53.28
N GLY A 46 -2.96 -3.81 -53.28
CA GLY A 46 -3.95 -3.14 -54.13
C GLY A 46 -4.47 -1.82 -53.52
N ASP A 47 -5.53 -1.22 -54.12
CA ASP A 47 -6.10 0.14 -53.94
C ASP A 47 -6.48 0.56 -52.48
N ASP A 48 -7.03 1.78 -52.31
CA ASP A 48 -7.37 2.47 -51.04
C ASP A 48 -8.13 1.62 -49.99
N VAL A 49 -8.90 0.61 -50.42
CA VAL A 49 -9.60 -0.37 -49.55
C VAL A 49 -8.63 -1.27 -48.78
N ASP A 50 -7.43 -1.54 -49.32
CA ASP A 50 -6.42 -2.40 -48.70
C ASP A 50 -5.70 -1.73 -47.51
N THR A 51 -5.68 -0.39 -47.49
CA THR A 51 -5.17 0.40 -46.35
C THR A 51 -6.04 0.21 -45.11
N TRP A 52 -7.36 0.08 -45.30
CA TRP A 52 -8.33 -0.11 -44.22
C TRP A 52 -8.22 -1.53 -43.63
N SER A 53 -8.01 -2.56 -44.46
CA SER A 53 -7.79 -3.94 -43.99
C SER A 53 -6.52 -4.09 -43.15
N LYS A 54 -5.40 -3.49 -43.57
CA LYS A 54 -4.14 -3.52 -42.80
C LYS A 54 -4.25 -2.77 -41.48
N THR A 55 -4.87 -1.59 -41.49
CA THR A 55 -5.09 -0.82 -40.27
C THR A 55 -6.02 -1.59 -39.32
N GLY A 56 -7.09 -2.21 -39.85
CA GLY A 56 -7.98 -3.10 -39.11
C GLY A 56 -7.25 -4.30 -38.49
N TYR A 57 -6.33 -4.92 -39.22
CA TYR A 57 -5.49 -6.02 -38.72
C TYR A 57 -4.65 -5.56 -37.53
N TYR A 58 -3.88 -4.47 -37.67
CA TYR A 58 -3.03 -3.99 -36.58
C TYR A 58 -3.83 -3.53 -35.36
N MET A 59 -4.97 -2.86 -35.57
CA MET A 59 -5.89 -2.50 -34.49
C MET A 59 -6.41 -3.75 -33.76
N ALA A 60 -6.82 -4.79 -34.50
CA ALA A 60 -7.27 -6.06 -33.93
C ALA A 60 -6.15 -6.74 -33.12
N THR A 61 -4.93 -6.79 -33.65
CA THR A 61 -3.79 -7.37 -32.94
C THR A 61 -3.46 -6.64 -31.64
N GLU A 62 -3.48 -5.29 -31.64
CA GLU A 62 -3.17 -4.52 -30.43
C GLU A 62 -4.29 -4.66 -29.40
N ILE A 63 -5.55 -4.73 -29.82
CA ILE A 63 -6.68 -4.98 -28.90
C ILE A 63 -6.52 -6.36 -28.23
N GLU A 64 -6.16 -7.41 -28.96
CA GLU A 64 -5.91 -8.73 -28.37
C GLU A 64 -4.72 -8.72 -27.41
N ARG A 65 -3.63 -8.02 -27.77
CA ARG A 65 -2.47 -7.83 -26.88
C ARG A 65 -2.87 -7.11 -25.59
N LEU A 66 -3.69 -6.07 -25.69
CA LEU A 66 -4.19 -5.31 -24.54
C LEU A 66 -5.13 -6.15 -23.66
N LYS A 67 -5.99 -6.99 -24.24
CA LYS A 67 -6.83 -7.94 -23.48
C LYS A 67 -6.00 -8.93 -22.68
N GLN A 68 -4.94 -9.49 -23.28
CA GLN A 68 -4.03 -10.41 -22.59
C GLN A 68 -3.25 -9.71 -21.45
N ALA A 69 -2.77 -8.50 -21.72
CA ALA A 69 -2.10 -7.69 -20.71
C ALA A 69 -3.03 -7.32 -19.54
N LEU A 70 -4.30 -6.99 -19.85
CA LEU A 70 -5.32 -6.70 -18.84
C LEU A 70 -5.61 -7.94 -17.98
N SER A 71 -5.84 -9.10 -18.59
CA SER A 71 -6.07 -10.35 -17.85
C SER A 71 -4.88 -10.72 -16.95
N SER A 72 -3.65 -10.49 -17.42
CA SER A 72 -2.44 -10.71 -16.61
C SER A 72 -2.36 -9.72 -15.44
N ALA A 73 -2.70 -8.45 -15.69
CA ALA A 73 -2.72 -7.42 -14.65
C ALA A 73 -3.80 -7.69 -13.58
N GLU A 74 -4.98 -8.16 -14.00
CA GLU A 74 -6.06 -8.57 -13.09
C GLU A 74 -5.61 -9.73 -12.19
N SER A 75 -4.93 -10.76 -12.75
CA SER A 75 -4.38 -11.86 -11.96
C SER A 75 -3.36 -11.36 -10.93
N ASN A 76 -2.42 -10.49 -11.33
CA ASN A 76 -1.43 -9.93 -10.42
C ASN A 76 -2.06 -9.08 -9.31
N LEU A 77 -3.16 -8.38 -9.62
CA LEU A 77 -3.90 -7.58 -8.65
C LEU A 77 -4.57 -8.49 -7.61
N ILE A 78 -5.19 -9.59 -8.04
CA ILE A 78 -5.78 -10.59 -7.13
C ILE A 78 -4.70 -11.19 -6.20
N ASP A 79 -3.54 -11.55 -6.73
CA ASP A 79 -2.42 -12.09 -5.94
C ASP A 79 -1.92 -11.05 -4.92
N SER A 80 -1.84 -9.79 -5.33
CA SER A 80 -1.43 -8.68 -4.45
C SER A 80 -2.46 -8.44 -3.34
N GLU A 81 -3.76 -8.48 -3.64
CA GLU A 81 -4.82 -8.35 -2.64
C GLU A 81 -4.78 -9.50 -1.62
N CYS A 82 -4.53 -10.73 -2.07
CA CYS A 82 -4.34 -11.87 -1.20
C CYS A 82 -3.16 -11.66 -0.24
N HIS A 83 -2.01 -11.21 -0.77
CA HIS A 83 -0.84 -10.93 0.06
C HIS A 83 -1.07 -9.80 1.08
N VAL A 84 -1.79 -8.75 0.70
CA VAL A 84 -2.17 -7.66 1.62
C VAL A 84 -3.05 -8.18 2.76
N ALA A 85 -4.00 -9.07 2.47
CA ALA A 85 -4.85 -9.68 3.51
C ALA A 85 -4.03 -10.50 4.52
N GLU A 86 -3.03 -11.26 4.07
CA GLU A 86 -2.11 -11.98 4.95
C GLU A 86 -1.29 -11.05 5.84
N LEU A 87 -0.78 -9.94 5.28
CA LEU A 87 -0.02 -8.94 6.03
C LEU A 87 -0.87 -8.27 7.10
N ILE A 88 -2.14 -7.96 6.80
CA ILE A 88 -3.10 -7.41 7.76
C ILE A 88 -3.31 -8.39 8.92
N SER A 89 -3.55 -9.67 8.63
CA SER A 89 -3.72 -10.71 9.65
C SER A 89 -2.48 -10.86 10.54
N ASN A 90 -1.28 -10.85 9.95
CA ASN A 90 -0.03 -10.91 10.70
C ASN A 90 0.18 -9.68 11.60
N ARG A 91 -0.13 -8.49 11.09
CA ARG A 91 -0.08 -7.25 11.87
C ARG A 91 -1.04 -7.31 13.06
N ASP A 92 -2.27 -7.76 12.85
CA ASP A 92 -3.27 -7.82 13.90
C ASP A 92 -2.88 -8.85 14.98
N ARG A 93 -2.26 -9.97 14.59
CA ARG A 93 -1.66 -10.92 15.54
C ARG A 93 -0.51 -10.31 16.35
N ALA A 94 0.36 -9.53 15.70
CA ALA A 94 1.45 -8.83 16.39
C ALA A 94 0.92 -7.78 17.38
N ASN A 95 -0.11 -7.03 17.00
CA ASN A 95 -0.78 -6.08 17.89
C ASN A 95 -1.38 -6.78 19.10
N GLY A 96 -2.04 -7.92 18.94
CA GLY A 96 -2.56 -8.70 20.07
C GLY A 96 -1.48 -9.18 21.05
N LEU A 97 -0.26 -9.47 20.56
CA LEU A 97 0.89 -9.79 21.42
C LEU A 97 1.38 -8.56 22.19
N ILE A 98 1.42 -7.39 21.55
CA ILE A 98 1.78 -6.12 22.19
C ILE A 98 0.77 -5.79 23.30
N ASP A 99 -0.52 -5.89 23.02
CA ASP A 99 -1.59 -5.64 24.02
C ASP A 99 -1.46 -6.58 25.23
N THR A 100 -1.16 -7.86 24.97
CA THR A 100 -0.95 -8.85 26.04
C THR A 100 0.28 -8.50 26.89
N TYR A 101 1.37 -8.08 26.25
CA TYR A 101 2.59 -7.66 26.93
C TYR A 101 2.36 -6.41 27.78
N ASP A 102 1.68 -5.40 27.23
CA ASP A 102 1.35 -4.16 27.94
C ASP A 102 0.46 -4.44 29.16
N TRP A 103 -0.53 -5.33 29.01
CA TRP A 103 -1.35 -5.76 30.14
C TRP A 103 -0.56 -6.48 31.22
N GLN A 104 0.36 -7.39 30.85
CA GLN A 104 1.23 -8.08 31.81
C GLN A 104 2.14 -7.10 32.54
N ARG A 105 2.72 -6.14 31.80
CA ARG A 105 3.56 -5.09 32.35
C ARG A 105 2.78 -4.23 33.35
N GLN A 106 1.59 -3.76 33.00
CA GLN A 106 0.76 -2.96 33.90
C GLN A 106 0.42 -3.73 35.19
N ARG A 107 0.07 -5.00 35.08
CA ARG A 107 -0.18 -5.85 36.26
C ARG A 107 1.06 -5.98 37.17
N LEU A 108 2.24 -6.11 36.58
CA LEU A 108 3.50 -6.18 37.34
C LEU A 108 3.80 -4.84 38.04
N HIS A 109 3.59 -3.71 37.36
CA HIS A 109 3.69 -2.37 37.95
C HIS A 109 2.79 -2.23 39.17
N GLU A 110 1.49 -2.56 39.04
CA GLU A 110 0.53 -2.48 40.13
C GLU A 110 0.90 -3.40 41.32
N ALA A 111 1.42 -4.59 41.05
CA ALA A 111 1.87 -5.51 42.09
C ALA A 111 3.10 -4.97 42.82
N ALA A 112 4.08 -4.43 42.09
CA ALA A 112 5.28 -3.82 42.66
C ALA A 112 4.94 -2.62 43.55
N GLU A 113 4.04 -1.74 43.12
CA GLU A 113 3.59 -0.60 43.92
C GLU A 113 2.90 -1.02 45.22
N LYS A 114 2.07 -2.09 45.18
CA LYS A 114 1.44 -2.64 46.38
C LYS A 114 2.47 -3.15 47.38
N VAL A 115 3.50 -3.86 46.91
CA VAL A 115 4.57 -4.36 47.78
C VAL A 115 5.37 -3.20 48.40
N ILE A 116 5.72 -2.18 47.62
CA ILE A 116 6.40 -0.98 48.13
C ILE A 116 5.54 -0.30 49.20
N LYS A 117 4.23 -0.18 48.97
CA LYS A 117 3.29 0.39 49.94
C LYS A 117 3.25 -0.41 51.24
N TRP A 118 3.18 -1.73 51.16
CA TRP A 118 3.23 -2.59 52.36
C TRP A 118 4.54 -2.44 53.12
N CYS A 119 5.67 -2.37 52.42
CA CYS A 119 6.97 -2.15 53.06
C CYS A 119 7.05 -0.79 53.78
N ARG A 120 6.48 0.27 53.20
CA ARG A 120 6.40 1.60 53.84
C ARG A 120 5.54 1.58 55.11
N GLN A 121 4.39 0.91 55.07
CA GLN A 121 3.55 0.73 56.25
C GLN A 121 4.28 -0.04 57.36
N GLU A 122 4.97 -1.12 57.02
CA GLU A 122 5.76 -1.88 57.98
C GLU A 122 6.90 -1.04 58.60
N ALA A 123 7.59 -0.22 57.81
CA ALA A 123 8.63 0.68 58.30
C ALA A 123 8.06 1.76 59.24
N GLU A 124 6.90 2.32 58.92
CA GLU A 124 6.16 3.24 59.79
C GLU A 124 5.81 2.58 61.13
N HIS A 125 5.25 1.36 61.11
CA HIS A 125 4.92 0.62 62.33
C HIS A 125 6.14 0.29 63.19
N ARG A 126 7.29 -0.04 62.58
CA ARG A 126 8.51 -0.42 63.32
C ARG A 126 9.33 0.75 63.81
N THR A 127 9.36 1.84 63.05
CA THR A 127 10.36 2.91 63.25
C THR A 127 9.75 4.31 63.34
N GLY A 128 8.44 4.45 63.14
CA GLY A 128 7.73 5.73 63.07
C GLY A 128 7.99 6.52 61.78
N ASP A 129 8.77 5.98 60.85
CA ASP A 129 9.20 6.65 59.63
C ASP A 129 9.04 5.70 58.41
N PRO A 130 8.07 5.98 57.51
CA PRO A 130 7.82 5.15 56.33
C PRO A 130 8.96 5.18 55.31
N ASP A 131 9.78 6.23 55.28
CA ASP A 131 10.83 6.39 54.26
C ASP A 131 12.02 5.46 54.50
N LYS A 132 12.15 4.90 55.71
CA LYS A 132 13.14 3.85 55.98
C LYS A 132 12.93 2.59 55.16
N ALA A 133 11.73 2.38 54.59
CA ALA A 133 11.46 1.28 53.67
C ALA A 133 12.26 1.37 52.37
N GLU A 134 12.65 2.57 51.91
CA GLU A 134 13.46 2.73 50.69
C GLU A 134 14.87 2.13 50.84
N ASN A 135 15.33 1.90 52.08
CA ASN A 135 16.58 1.20 52.35
C ASN A 135 16.44 -0.34 52.29
N TYR A 136 15.22 -0.86 52.17
CA TYR A 136 15.01 -2.30 52.03
C TYR A 136 15.45 -2.74 50.63
N ALA A 137 16.27 -3.80 50.57
CA ALA A 137 16.76 -4.34 49.31
C ALA A 137 15.62 -4.65 48.34
N CYS A 138 14.51 -5.22 48.82
CA CYS A 138 13.34 -5.51 48.00
C CYS A 138 12.68 -4.25 47.40
N VAL A 139 12.62 -3.13 48.15
CA VAL A 139 12.04 -1.87 47.65
C VAL A 139 12.96 -1.27 46.61
N LYS A 140 14.27 -1.29 46.82
CA LYS A 140 15.25 -0.79 45.85
C LYS A 140 15.21 -1.57 44.53
N GLU A 141 15.20 -2.90 44.58
CA GLU A 141 15.07 -3.75 43.39
C GLU A 141 13.74 -3.51 42.67
N LEU A 142 12.62 -3.33 43.39
CA LEU A 142 11.34 -2.99 42.77
C LEU A 142 11.34 -1.60 42.14
N ARG A 143 12.00 -0.61 42.75
CA ARG A 143 12.17 0.74 42.17
C ARG A 143 13.00 0.70 40.90
N ASP A 144 14.10 -0.05 40.90
CA ASP A 144 14.96 -0.22 39.74
C ASP A 144 14.19 -0.96 38.62
N ALA A 145 13.41 -1.99 38.96
CA ALA A 145 12.55 -2.69 38.01
C ALA A 145 11.44 -1.80 37.43
N LEU A 146 10.80 -0.95 38.24
CA LEU A 146 9.81 0.03 37.77
C LEU A 146 10.44 1.06 36.84
N THR A 147 11.60 1.60 37.20
CA THR A 147 12.38 2.54 36.39
C THR A 147 12.82 1.89 35.07
N PHE A 148 13.24 0.63 35.11
CA PHE A 148 13.53 -0.16 33.91
C PHE A 148 12.28 -0.32 33.05
N CYS A 149 11.12 -0.62 33.64
CA CYS A 149 9.88 -0.74 32.89
C CYS A 149 9.44 0.59 32.28
N GLU A 150 9.63 1.73 32.96
CA GLU A 150 9.36 3.07 32.42
C GLU A 150 10.31 3.46 31.29
N SER A 151 11.61 3.14 31.40
CA SER A 151 12.62 3.43 30.38
C SER A 151 12.57 2.49 29.17
N SER A 152 12.16 1.23 29.39
CA SER A 152 11.75 0.31 28.32
C SER A 152 10.34 0.63 27.80
N GLY A 153 9.67 1.59 28.43
CA GLY A 153 8.29 1.98 28.23
C GLY A 153 8.08 3.01 27.14
N GLY A 154 8.16 2.53 25.90
CA GLY A 154 7.49 3.18 24.80
C GLY A 154 8.12 2.86 23.45
N ILE A 155 7.58 1.85 22.78
CA ILE A 155 7.25 2.08 21.35
C ILE A 155 6.03 3.02 21.30
N GLY A 156 6.02 4.08 22.11
CA GLY A 156 5.10 5.18 21.96
C GLY A 156 5.48 5.79 20.64
N LYS A 157 4.57 5.68 19.66
CA LYS A 157 4.61 6.27 18.31
C LYS A 157 5.89 7.08 18.13
N LYS A 158 7.01 6.44 17.75
CA LYS A 158 8.24 7.17 17.47
C LYS A 158 7.86 8.11 16.33
N ILE A 159 7.68 9.39 16.65
CA ILE A 159 7.35 10.41 15.66
C ILE A 159 8.56 10.43 14.74
N LEU A 160 8.40 9.82 13.57
CA LEU A 160 9.43 9.81 12.56
C LEU A 160 9.46 11.22 11.98
N THR A 161 10.46 12.01 12.40
CA THR A 161 10.68 13.33 11.83
C THR A 161 11.50 13.14 10.56
N ILE A 162 10.88 13.40 9.41
CA ILE A 162 11.57 13.33 8.11
C ILE A 162 11.87 14.77 7.68
N SER A 163 13.16 15.10 7.58
CA SER A 163 13.61 16.35 6.99
C SER A 163 13.72 16.19 5.48
N LEU A 164 12.99 17.01 4.73
CA LEU A 164 13.10 17.00 3.27
C LEU A 164 14.48 17.50 2.82
N PRO A 165 15.04 16.95 1.73
CA PRO A 165 16.32 17.42 1.19
C PRO A 165 16.23 18.89 0.77
N ASP A 166 17.31 19.64 1.00
CA ASP A 166 17.41 21.04 0.60
C ASP A 166 17.39 21.16 -0.94
N THR A 167 16.31 21.72 -1.47
CA THR A 167 16.09 21.94 -2.90
C THR A 167 17.08 22.92 -3.53
N GLY A 168 17.80 23.71 -2.73
CA GLY A 168 18.90 24.56 -3.18
C GLY A 168 20.25 23.84 -3.29
N SER A 169 20.35 22.60 -2.80
CA SER A 169 21.59 21.83 -2.80
C SER A 169 21.97 21.34 -4.20
N LYS A 170 23.26 21.48 -4.55
CA LYS A 170 23.82 20.89 -5.79
C LYS A 170 23.62 19.37 -5.88
N ALA A 171 23.48 18.69 -4.74
CA ALA A 171 23.24 17.25 -4.68
C ALA A 171 21.83 16.85 -5.15
N PHE A 172 20.85 17.75 -5.06
CA PHE A 172 19.47 17.51 -5.52
C PHE A 172 19.38 17.48 -7.06
N TRP A 173 20.26 18.22 -7.74
CA TRP A 173 20.23 18.47 -9.19
C TRP A 173 21.11 17.53 -10.02
N SER A 174 21.43 16.31 -9.55
CA SER A 174 22.34 15.43 -10.28
C SER A 174 21.78 15.05 -11.68
N GLY A 175 22.53 15.36 -12.73
CA GLY A 175 22.33 14.81 -14.08
C GLY A 175 21.61 15.72 -15.08
N THR A 176 20.35 16.07 -14.84
CA THR A 176 19.46 16.46 -15.97
C THR A 176 18.50 17.62 -15.70
N GLY A 177 18.26 18.00 -14.44
CA GLY A 177 17.18 18.94 -14.08
C GLY A 177 17.51 20.44 -14.10
N LYS A 178 18.75 20.84 -14.44
CA LYS A 178 19.20 22.24 -14.29
C LYS A 178 18.48 23.26 -15.17
N SER A 179 17.82 22.83 -16.25
CA SER A 179 17.15 23.70 -17.22
C SER A 179 15.63 23.75 -17.08
N GLU A 180 15.03 22.96 -16.18
CA GLU A 180 13.58 22.95 -15.97
C GLU A 180 13.16 23.94 -14.89
N ALA A 181 11.98 24.55 -15.05
CA ALA A 181 11.40 25.43 -14.05
C ALA A 181 10.94 24.60 -12.85
N PHE A 182 11.76 24.56 -11.80
CA PHE A 182 11.42 23.88 -10.55
C PHE A 182 10.60 24.77 -9.64
N HIS A 183 9.56 24.19 -9.04
CA HIS A 183 8.68 24.86 -8.09
C HIS A 183 8.85 24.24 -6.68
N PRO A 184 9.77 24.76 -5.85
CA PRO A 184 10.14 24.17 -4.56
C PRO A 184 8.96 23.97 -3.62
N GLU A 185 8.04 24.94 -3.60
CA GLU A 185 6.84 24.89 -2.74
C GLU A 185 5.86 23.78 -3.16
N THR A 186 5.77 23.50 -4.46
CA THR A 186 4.91 22.41 -4.96
C THR A 186 5.54 21.06 -4.65
N TYR A 187 6.85 20.92 -4.86
CA TYR A 187 7.60 19.72 -4.51
C TYR A 187 7.50 19.39 -3.01
N LYS A 188 7.71 20.38 -2.13
CA LYS A 188 7.59 20.19 -0.68
C LYS A 188 6.18 19.76 -0.29
N ARG A 189 5.14 20.38 -0.86
CA ARG A 189 3.75 20.02 -0.58
C ARG A 189 3.45 18.59 -1.01
N TRP A 190 3.82 18.20 -2.23
CA TRP A 190 3.55 16.85 -2.74
C TRP A 190 4.34 15.77 -2.01
N ALA A 191 5.62 16.02 -1.71
CA ALA A 191 6.43 15.09 -0.92
C ALA A 191 5.87 14.91 0.49
N LYS A 192 5.49 16.01 1.14
CA LYS A 192 4.82 15.98 2.45
C LYS A 192 3.51 15.18 2.40
N GLU A 193 2.61 15.49 1.47
CA GLU A 193 1.32 14.80 1.34
C GLU A 193 1.50 13.31 1.03
N ALA A 194 2.46 12.94 0.18
CA ALA A 194 2.75 11.55 -0.15
C ALA A 194 3.27 10.76 1.07
N ILE A 195 4.20 11.35 1.82
CA ILE A 195 4.76 10.75 3.04
C ILE A 195 3.67 10.60 4.10
N GLU A 196 2.90 11.66 4.37
CA GLU A 196 1.82 11.63 5.35
C GLU A 196 0.75 10.60 4.98
N ARG A 197 0.33 10.52 3.70
CA ARG A 197 -0.61 9.48 3.24
C ARG A 197 -0.07 8.06 3.43
N ALA A 198 1.18 7.81 3.03
CA ALA A 198 1.78 6.48 3.17
C ALA A 198 1.89 6.08 4.66
N CYS A 199 2.25 7.03 5.53
CA CYS A 199 2.34 6.79 6.97
C CYS A 199 0.97 6.61 7.63
N VAL A 200 -0.07 7.32 7.19
CA VAL A 200 -1.46 7.09 7.63
C VAL A 200 -1.92 5.68 7.29
N ILE A 201 -1.65 5.20 6.06
CA ILE A 201 -1.96 3.82 5.65
C ILE A 201 -1.19 2.80 6.51
N ALA A 202 0.06 3.11 6.85
CA ALA A 202 0.90 2.27 7.71
C ALA A 202 0.58 2.37 9.23
N GLY A 203 -0.35 3.24 9.65
CA GLY A 203 -0.67 3.48 11.06
C GLY A 203 0.43 4.19 11.87
N ILE A 204 1.37 4.85 11.18
CA ILE A 204 2.51 5.53 11.79
C ILE A 204 2.20 7.03 11.92
N GLY A 205 2.31 7.58 13.12
CA GLY A 205 2.25 9.02 13.34
C GLY A 205 3.54 9.70 12.84
N VAL A 206 3.43 10.56 11.83
CA VAL A 206 4.57 11.26 11.21
C VAL A 206 4.30 12.76 11.14
N GLU A 207 5.36 13.55 11.36
CA GLU A 207 5.38 15.00 11.14
C GLU A 207 6.50 15.30 10.12
N VAL A 208 6.13 15.81 8.94
CA VAL A 208 7.10 16.24 7.92
C VAL A 208 7.37 17.74 8.09
N LYS A 209 8.63 18.09 8.30
CA LYS A 209 9.12 19.46 8.52
C LYS A 209 9.83 20.01 7.29
#